data_AF-A0A0D2S6E3-F1
#
_entry.id   AF-A0A0D2S6E3-F1
#
_cell.length_a   1.000
_cell.length_b   1.000
_cell.length_c   1.000
_cell.angle_alpha   90.00
_cell.angle_beta   90.00
_cell.angle_gamma   90.00
#
_symmetry.space_group_name_H-M   'P 1'
#
loop_
_entity.id
_entity.type
_entity.pdbx_description
1 polymer ?
#
loop_
_entity_poly.entity_id
_entity_poly.type
_entity_poly.pdbx_seq_one_letter_code
_entity_poly.pdbx_strand_id
1 'polypeptide(L)'
;MYKEACVLEIKFDHVVNNVISSEHEVKDSFLNVFPPEHQGENVNPNLGSSNSFSALLSQMKKVESTKMEDFSHDDDFINFDTTALIAIVSGISNGCAEELLNKPEVELRHRFKGNYDFVIAQAMSELQYPIHANLSAAVSGKRGIICESVLSEFKELVWMCGGANEKHRADQLLKCLLVVRDSPSERLIGLPTTRKLALKNKIVFGTGDYWRAPTLTANMAFVRAVAQTGMSLFTIEHSPRALTGN
;
A
#
# COMPACT_ATOMS: atom_id res chain seq x y z
N MET A 1 -40.07 -9.92 17.68
CA MET A 1 -40.66 -10.00 16.33
C MET A 1 -39.54 -9.85 15.32
N TYR A 2 -39.19 -10.91 14.61
CA TYR A 2 -38.27 -10.84 13.47
C TYR A 2 -39.11 -10.72 12.20
N LYS A 3 -38.77 -9.77 11.31
CA LYS A 3 -39.37 -9.67 9.97
C LYS A 3 -38.34 -10.05 8.91
N GLU A 4 -38.63 -11.18 8.27
CA GLU A 4 -38.38 -11.53 6.86
C GLU A 4 -37.11 -11.02 6.18
N ALA A 5 -36.21 -11.96 5.86
CA ALA A 5 -35.20 -11.78 4.84
C ALA A 5 -35.76 -12.22 3.48
N CYS A 6 -35.70 -11.35 2.47
CA CYS A 6 -36.05 -11.72 1.09
C CYS A 6 -34.92 -12.52 0.45
N VAL A 7 -35.20 -13.76 0.07
CA VAL A 7 -34.34 -14.58 -0.79
C VAL A 7 -34.67 -14.29 -2.24
N LEU A 8 -33.66 -13.93 -3.04
CA LEU A 8 -33.76 -13.83 -4.49
C LEU A 8 -32.96 -14.96 -5.13
N GLU A 9 -33.67 -15.96 -5.66
CA GLU A 9 -33.08 -16.97 -6.53
C GLU A 9 -32.75 -16.36 -7.90
N ILE A 10 -31.52 -16.56 -8.38
CA ILE A 10 -31.15 -16.30 -9.77
C ILE A 10 -30.97 -17.64 -10.47
N LYS A 11 -31.77 -17.89 -11.51
CA LYS A 11 -31.72 -19.11 -12.31
C LYS A 11 -30.48 -19.12 -13.20
N PHE A 12 -29.77 -20.25 -13.22
CA PHE A 12 -28.75 -20.56 -14.23
C PHE A 12 -29.40 -21.34 -15.37
N ASP A 13 -29.43 -20.77 -16.57
CA ASP A 13 -29.74 -21.52 -17.78
C ASP A 13 -28.47 -22.19 -18.33
N HIS A 14 -28.47 -23.52 -18.33
CA HIS A 14 -27.44 -24.34 -18.95
C HIS A 14 -27.66 -24.40 -20.47
N VAL A 15 -26.60 -24.13 -21.24
CA VAL A 15 -26.49 -24.59 -22.64
C VAL A 15 -25.22 -25.43 -22.76
N VAL A 16 -25.36 -26.64 -23.26
CA VAL A 16 -24.27 -27.60 -23.48
C VAL A 16 -24.02 -27.77 -24.98
N ASN A 17 -22.74 -27.95 -25.32
CA ASN A 17 -22.16 -28.09 -26.66
C ASN A 17 -22.89 -29.02 -27.64
N ASN A 18 -22.64 -28.81 -28.94
CA ASN A 18 -22.26 -29.91 -29.83
C ASN A 18 -21.26 -29.46 -30.91
N VAL A 19 -20.50 -30.43 -31.44
CA VAL A 19 -19.25 -30.30 -32.24
C VAL A 19 -19.48 -30.85 -33.68
N ILE A 20 -18.41 -30.88 -34.53
CA ILE A 20 -18.25 -31.59 -35.84
C ILE A 20 -18.58 -30.67 -37.05
N SER A 21 -17.80 -30.49 -38.13
CA SER A 21 -16.42 -30.88 -38.60
C SER A 21 -16.10 -30.08 -39.90
N SER A 22 -14.94 -30.09 -40.59
CA SER A 22 -13.56 -30.62 -40.40
C SER A 22 -12.59 -29.99 -41.44
N GLU A 23 -11.27 -30.20 -41.23
CA GLU A 23 -10.17 -30.34 -42.23
C GLU A 23 -9.96 -29.34 -43.39
N HIS A 24 -8.77 -28.71 -43.41
CA HIS A 24 -7.71 -29.10 -44.36
C HIS A 24 -6.30 -28.69 -43.87
N GLU A 25 -5.32 -29.58 -44.09
CA GLU A 25 -3.87 -29.38 -43.88
C GLU A 25 -3.28 -28.40 -44.94
N VAL A 26 -2.07 -27.84 -44.88
CA VAL A 26 -0.74 -28.48 -44.87
C VAL A 26 0.37 -27.44 -44.56
N LYS A 27 1.39 -27.84 -43.76
CA LYS A 27 2.87 -27.57 -43.75
C LYS A 27 3.46 -26.37 -44.54
N ASP A 28 4.63 -25.83 -44.23
CA ASP A 28 5.70 -26.08 -43.23
C ASP A 28 6.59 -24.83 -43.19
N SER A 29 7.41 -24.66 -42.13
CA SER A 29 8.86 -24.37 -42.22
C SER A 29 9.42 -23.58 -41.04
N PHE A 30 10.54 -24.08 -40.50
CA PHE A 30 11.36 -23.42 -39.50
C PHE A 30 12.31 -22.43 -40.15
N LEU A 31 12.43 -21.20 -39.63
CA LEU A 31 13.68 -20.43 -39.68
C LEU A 31 13.85 -19.56 -38.42
N ASN A 32 14.90 -19.84 -37.65
CA ASN A 32 15.41 -18.96 -36.59
C ASN A 32 16.20 -17.81 -37.23
N VAL A 33 15.81 -16.55 -36.99
CA VAL A 33 16.66 -15.37 -37.22
C VAL A 33 16.35 -14.28 -36.17
N PHE A 34 17.25 -14.09 -35.20
CA PHE A 34 17.52 -12.78 -34.58
C PHE A 34 18.39 -11.99 -35.57
N PRO A 35 18.35 -10.63 -35.70
CA PRO A 35 18.55 -9.66 -34.59
C PRO A 35 17.83 -8.29 -34.86
N PRO A 36 18.26 -7.12 -34.34
CA PRO A 36 19.05 -6.80 -33.14
C PRO A 36 18.29 -5.95 -32.11
N GLU A 37 18.93 -5.71 -30.96
CA GLU A 37 18.51 -4.70 -29.98
C GLU A 37 18.52 -3.28 -30.59
N HIS A 38 17.51 -2.47 -30.28
CA HIS A 38 17.66 -1.02 -30.31
C HIS A 38 16.92 -0.37 -29.13
N GLN A 39 17.64 0.52 -28.46
CA GLN A 39 17.20 1.25 -27.28
C GLN A 39 16.02 2.17 -27.61
N GLY A 40 15.06 2.23 -26.69
CA GLY A 40 13.83 2.99 -26.86
C GLY A 40 12.98 2.97 -25.59
N GLU A 41 13.58 3.33 -24.45
CA GLU A 41 12.81 3.68 -23.26
C GLU A 41 11.96 4.92 -23.60
N ASN A 42 10.71 4.69 -23.97
CA ASN A 42 9.70 5.72 -24.05
C ASN A 42 9.35 6.18 -22.62
N VAL A 43 10.25 6.98 -22.03
CA VAL A 43 9.98 7.80 -20.86
C VAL A 43 8.89 8.78 -21.27
N ASN A 44 7.64 8.42 -20.97
CA ASN A 44 6.47 9.15 -21.40
C ASN A 44 6.48 10.55 -20.73
N PRO A 45 6.72 11.65 -21.47
CA PRO A 45 7.20 12.89 -20.88
C PRO A 45 6.06 13.81 -20.40
N ASN A 46 5.14 13.27 -19.58
CA ASN A 46 4.14 14.06 -18.88
C ASN A 46 4.70 14.68 -17.59
N LEU A 47 5.82 15.41 -17.73
CA LEU A 47 6.48 16.18 -16.66
C LEU A 47 5.78 17.54 -16.44
N GLY A 48 4.44 17.54 -16.38
CA GLY A 48 3.60 18.74 -16.44
C GLY A 48 2.74 19.03 -15.20
N SER A 49 2.76 18.15 -14.19
CA SER A 49 2.05 18.36 -12.93
C SER A 49 2.95 17.99 -11.76
N SER A 50 2.92 18.77 -10.68
CA SER A 50 3.57 18.37 -9.43
C SER A 50 2.93 17.08 -8.97
N ASN A 51 3.67 15.97 -9.01
CA ASN A 51 3.10 14.68 -8.65
C ASN A 51 2.61 14.72 -7.18
N SER A 52 1.45 14.10 -6.92
CA SER A 52 0.76 14.21 -5.62
C SER A 52 1.63 13.71 -4.46
N PHE A 53 2.55 12.79 -4.74
CA PHE A 53 3.58 12.30 -3.84
C PHE A 53 4.59 13.39 -3.45
N SER A 54 5.19 14.14 -4.38
CA SER A 54 6.13 15.21 -4.06
C SER A 54 5.44 16.36 -3.31
N ALA A 55 4.18 16.63 -3.66
CA ALA A 55 3.34 17.57 -2.91
C ALA A 55 3.15 17.11 -1.46
N LEU A 56 2.82 15.83 -1.23
CA LEU A 56 2.70 15.25 0.12
C LEU A 56 4.01 15.32 0.91
N LEU A 57 5.14 14.91 0.31
CA LEU A 57 6.47 15.00 0.95
C LEU A 57 6.84 16.44 1.29
N SER A 58 6.47 17.42 0.46
CA SER A 58 6.79 18.84 0.68
C SER A 58 6.09 19.46 1.90
N GLN A 59 4.97 18.85 2.35
CA GLN A 59 4.21 19.29 3.51
C GLN A 59 4.78 18.75 4.83
N MET A 60 5.61 17.71 4.79
CA MET A 60 6.22 17.12 5.97
C MET A 60 7.38 17.98 6.51
N LYS A 61 7.51 18.06 7.83
CA LYS A 61 8.66 18.71 8.48
C LYS A 61 9.93 17.91 8.18
N LYS A 62 10.87 18.53 7.48
CA LYS A 62 12.12 17.89 7.06
C LYS A 62 12.95 17.42 8.26
N VAL A 63 13.61 16.29 8.08
CA VAL A 63 14.62 15.81 9.03
C VAL A 63 15.92 16.59 8.78
N GLU A 64 16.09 17.67 9.54
CA GLU A 64 17.40 18.32 9.67
C GLU A 64 18.41 17.36 10.34
N SER A 65 19.70 17.58 10.10
CA SER A 65 20.81 16.75 10.60
C SER A 65 21.08 16.88 12.12
N THR A 66 20.14 17.47 12.86
CA THR A 66 20.19 17.61 14.33
C THR A 66 20.09 16.25 15.01
N LYS A 67 20.71 16.13 16.19
CA LYS A 67 20.76 14.85 16.92
C LYS A 67 19.38 14.51 17.48
N MET A 68 19.12 13.23 17.70
CA MET A 68 17.86 12.73 18.30
C MET A 68 17.53 13.34 19.68
N GLU A 69 18.53 13.93 20.34
CA GLU A 69 18.47 14.52 21.68
C GLU A 69 17.94 15.97 21.68
N ASP A 70 17.85 16.64 20.52
CA ASP A 70 17.44 18.05 20.40
C ASP A 70 15.93 18.27 20.19
N PHE A 71 15.12 17.19 20.08
CA PHE A 71 13.68 17.32 19.84
C PHE A 71 12.93 17.75 21.10
N SER A 72 12.13 18.81 20.98
CA SER A 72 11.33 19.33 22.11
C SER A 72 10.05 18.53 22.30
N HIS A 73 9.42 18.65 23.47
CA HIS A 73 8.11 18.04 23.74
C HIS A 73 6.97 18.61 22.86
N ASP A 74 7.22 19.68 22.10
CA ASP A 74 6.29 20.30 21.15
C ASP A 74 6.51 19.84 19.68
N ASP A 75 7.48 18.96 19.39
CA ASP A 75 7.62 18.40 18.04
C ASP A 75 6.41 17.49 17.72
N ASP A 76 5.57 17.92 16.78
CA ASP A 76 4.35 17.20 16.38
C ASP A 76 4.70 16.04 15.44
N PHE A 77 4.74 14.82 15.98
CA PHE A 77 5.15 13.61 15.28
C PHE A 77 3.97 12.83 14.69
N ILE A 78 4.24 12.08 13.61
CA ILE A 78 3.33 11.06 13.06
C ILE A 78 4.11 9.77 12.78
N ASN A 79 3.60 8.64 13.29
CA ASN A 79 4.22 7.32 13.14
C ASN A 79 3.62 6.62 11.92
N PHE A 80 4.44 6.26 10.94
CA PHE A 80 3.98 5.51 9.77
C PHE A 80 4.15 4.01 10.02
N ASP A 81 3.08 3.24 9.89
CA ASP A 81 3.21 1.78 9.76
C ASP A 81 3.59 1.37 8.33
N THR A 82 3.96 0.10 8.15
CA THR A 82 4.32 -0.46 6.85
C THR A 82 3.21 -0.27 5.80
N THR A 83 1.93 -0.33 6.20
CA THR A 83 0.80 -0.17 5.26
C THR A 83 0.66 1.26 4.77
N ALA A 84 0.98 2.26 5.61
CA ALA A 84 1.00 3.67 5.22
C ALA A 84 2.14 3.97 4.24
N LEU A 85 3.34 3.45 4.49
CA LEU A 85 4.47 3.62 3.57
C LEU A 85 4.18 2.99 2.20
N ILE A 86 3.67 1.75 2.18
CA ILE A 86 3.27 1.06 0.95
C ILE A 86 2.20 1.86 0.20
N ALA A 87 1.22 2.42 0.91
CA ALA A 87 0.16 3.19 0.28
C ALA A 87 0.62 4.51 -0.35
N ILE A 88 1.59 5.19 0.25
CA ILE A 88 2.18 6.41 -0.29
C ILE A 88 3.02 6.13 -1.56
N VAL A 89 3.73 5.00 -1.62
CA VAL A 89 4.61 4.68 -2.78
C VAL A 89 3.95 3.84 -3.87
N SER A 90 2.80 3.21 -3.58
CA SER A 90 2.03 2.36 -4.51
C SER A 90 1.77 3.06 -5.85
N GLY A 91 1.92 2.33 -6.96
CA GLY A 91 1.51 2.85 -8.28
C GLY A 91 0.03 3.25 -8.34
N ILE A 92 -0.86 2.59 -7.60
CA ILE A 92 -2.30 2.94 -7.51
C ILE A 92 -2.43 4.42 -7.16
N SER A 93 -1.81 4.84 -6.05
CA SER A 93 -1.85 6.19 -5.49
C SER A 93 -0.97 7.21 -6.20
N ASN A 94 -0.22 6.76 -7.21
CA ASN A 94 0.70 7.57 -7.99
C ASN A 94 0.29 7.65 -9.48
N GLY A 95 -1.03 7.57 -9.74
CA GLY A 95 -1.63 7.81 -11.05
C GLY A 95 -1.90 6.56 -11.89
N CYS A 96 -1.48 5.37 -11.45
CA CYS A 96 -1.67 4.14 -12.22
C CYS A 96 -3.02 3.45 -11.96
N ALA A 97 -3.88 3.99 -11.09
CA ALA A 97 -5.20 3.41 -10.80
C ALA A 97 -6.09 3.28 -12.06
N GLU A 98 -6.16 4.32 -12.89
CA GLU A 98 -6.96 4.30 -14.13
C GLU A 98 -6.35 3.34 -15.18
N GLU A 99 -5.03 3.38 -15.38
CA GLU A 99 -4.33 2.44 -16.26
C GLU A 99 -4.58 0.98 -15.84
N LEU A 100 -4.60 0.71 -14.53
CA LEU A 100 -4.84 -0.62 -13.99
C LEU A 100 -6.26 -1.12 -14.26
N LEU A 101 -7.26 -0.25 -14.14
CA LEU A 101 -8.67 -0.58 -14.40
C LEU A 101 -8.98 -0.77 -15.90
N ASN A 102 -8.17 -0.18 -16.78
CA ASN A 102 -8.30 -0.31 -18.23
C ASN A 102 -7.61 -1.57 -18.82
N LYS A 103 -6.90 -2.37 -18.01
CA LYS A 103 -6.28 -3.62 -18.48
C LYS A 103 -7.30 -4.77 -18.57
N PRO A 104 -7.11 -5.75 -19.47
CA PRO A 104 -7.97 -6.93 -19.53
C PRO A 104 -8.00 -7.72 -18.21
N GLU A 105 -9.18 -8.11 -17.75
CA GLU A 105 -9.37 -8.89 -16.51
C GLU A 105 -8.51 -10.16 -16.47
N VAL A 106 -8.31 -10.84 -17.61
CA VAL A 106 -7.47 -12.03 -17.70
C VAL A 106 -6.00 -11.75 -17.33
N GLU A 107 -5.44 -10.62 -17.75
CA GLU A 107 -4.08 -10.21 -17.39
C GLU A 107 -3.97 -9.85 -15.90
N LEU A 108 -4.98 -9.13 -15.40
CA LEU A 108 -5.05 -8.70 -14.01
C LEU A 108 -5.22 -9.90 -13.05
N ARG A 109 -6.04 -10.89 -13.40
CA ARG A 109 -6.17 -12.15 -12.65
C ARG A 109 -4.89 -13.00 -12.74
N HIS A 110 -4.19 -13.03 -13.87
CA HIS A 110 -2.89 -13.69 -13.96
C HIS A 110 -1.83 -13.00 -13.05
N ARG A 111 -1.78 -11.67 -13.06
CA ARG A 111 -0.85 -10.85 -12.27
C ARG A 111 -1.12 -10.93 -10.77
N PHE A 112 -2.34 -10.64 -10.33
CA PHE A 112 -2.71 -10.50 -8.92
C PHE A 112 -3.29 -11.77 -8.29
N LYS A 113 -3.64 -12.79 -9.09
CA LYS A 113 -4.14 -14.10 -8.63
C LYS A 113 -5.35 -13.91 -7.70
N GLY A 114 -5.34 -14.54 -6.53
CA GLY A 114 -6.40 -14.40 -5.52
C GLY A 114 -6.55 -13.00 -4.91
N ASN A 115 -5.66 -12.06 -5.20
CA ASN A 115 -5.77 -10.67 -4.75
C ASN A 115 -6.47 -9.74 -5.75
N TYR A 116 -6.89 -10.24 -6.93
CA TYR A 116 -7.51 -9.44 -8.00
C TYR A 116 -8.61 -8.49 -7.47
N ASP A 117 -9.64 -9.03 -6.84
CA ASP A 117 -10.81 -8.24 -6.42
C ASP A 117 -10.43 -7.17 -5.38
N PHE A 118 -9.45 -7.45 -4.51
CA PHE A 118 -8.91 -6.48 -3.56
C PHE A 118 -8.14 -5.34 -4.25
N VAL A 119 -7.28 -5.66 -5.23
CA VAL A 119 -6.49 -4.65 -5.96
C VAL A 119 -7.40 -3.74 -6.79
N ILE A 120 -8.42 -4.31 -7.44
CA ILE A 120 -9.41 -3.54 -8.22
C ILE A 120 -10.24 -2.63 -7.32
N ALA A 121 -10.72 -3.12 -6.17
CA ALA A 121 -11.42 -2.28 -5.20
C ALA A 121 -10.56 -1.12 -4.68
N GLN A 122 -9.25 -1.33 -4.50
CA GLN A 122 -8.31 -0.28 -4.11
C GLN A 122 -8.08 0.76 -5.22
N ALA A 123 -8.00 0.35 -6.49
CA ALA A 123 -7.89 1.26 -7.61
C ALA A 123 -9.16 2.11 -7.79
N MET A 124 -10.35 1.50 -7.71
CA MET A 124 -11.62 2.23 -7.72
C MET A 124 -11.73 3.20 -6.53
N SER A 125 -11.29 2.78 -5.33
CA SER A 125 -11.23 3.63 -4.14
C SER A 125 -10.30 4.84 -4.32
N GLU A 126 -9.18 4.70 -5.02
CA GLU A 126 -8.25 5.81 -5.25
C GLU A 126 -8.81 6.88 -6.20
N LEU A 127 -9.54 6.48 -7.25
CA LEU A 127 -10.18 7.43 -8.15
C LEU A 127 -11.29 8.27 -7.47
N GLN A 128 -11.93 7.73 -6.44
CA GLN A 128 -12.95 8.45 -5.65
C GLN A 128 -12.36 9.22 -4.47
N TYR A 129 -11.33 8.67 -3.82
CA TYR A 129 -10.73 9.18 -2.59
C TYR A 129 -9.19 9.12 -2.67
N PRO A 130 -8.55 10.05 -3.39
CA PRO A 130 -7.10 10.04 -3.60
C PRO A 130 -6.34 10.10 -2.28
N ILE A 131 -5.50 9.10 -2.00
CA ILE A 131 -4.94 8.92 -0.66
C ILE A 131 -3.99 10.06 -0.28
N HIS A 132 -3.20 10.59 -1.21
CA HIS A 132 -2.30 11.71 -0.92
C HIS A 132 -3.06 12.98 -0.51
N ALA A 133 -4.25 13.21 -1.06
CA ALA A 133 -5.11 14.32 -0.63
C ALA A 133 -5.65 14.06 0.79
N ASN A 134 -6.11 12.84 1.07
CA ASN A 134 -6.63 12.47 2.40
C ASN A 134 -5.55 12.50 3.49
N LEU A 135 -4.31 12.13 3.16
CA LEU A 135 -3.17 12.13 4.09
C LEU A 135 -2.57 13.52 4.33
N SER A 136 -2.80 14.48 3.43
CA SER A 136 -2.26 15.85 3.51
C SER A 136 -2.45 16.48 4.89
N ALA A 137 -3.67 16.49 5.41
CA ALA A 137 -3.99 17.07 6.72
C ALA A 137 -3.34 16.31 7.91
N ALA A 138 -3.07 15.01 7.75
CA ALA A 138 -2.44 14.19 8.79
C ALA A 138 -0.92 14.43 8.88
N VAL A 139 -0.25 14.70 7.76
CA VAL A 139 1.22 14.84 7.69
C VAL A 139 1.72 16.29 7.64
N SER A 140 0.85 17.24 7.28
CA SER A 140 1.25 18.65 7.09
C SER A 140 1.81 19.27 8.37
N GLY A 141 3.02 19.84 8.28
CA GLY A 141 3.76 20.42 9.39
C GLY A 141 4.36 19.40 10.37
N LYS A 142 4.04 18.11 10.24
CA LYS A 142 4.47 17.05 11.17
C LYS A 142 5.77 16.39 10.75
N ARG A 143 6.53 15.88 11.73
CA ARG A 143 7.72 15.07 11.48
C ARG A 143 7.34 13.60 11.41
N GLY A 144 7.68 12.94 10.30
CA GLY A 144 7.41 11.51 10.13
C GLY A 144 8.45 10.64 10.82
N ILE A 145 7.99 9.64 11.58
CA ILE A 145 8.84 8.60 12.18
C ILE A 145 8.45 7.20 11.69
N ILE A 146 9.44 6.32 11.62
CA ILE A 146 9.28 4.88 11.42
C ILE A 146 10.24 4.13 12.36
N CYS A 147 9.85 2.96 12.85
CA CYS A 147 10.74 2.12 13.65
C CYS A 147 11.61 1.19 12.79
N GLU A 148 12.68 0.64 13.35
CA GLU A 148 13.62 -0.28 12.69
C GLU A 148 12.92 -1.49 12.03
N SER A 149 11.90 -2.05 12.71
CA SER A 149 11.05 -3.11 12.16
C SER A 149 10.26 -2.67 10.91
N VAL A 150 9.66 -1.47 10.91
CA VAL A 150 8.92 -0.95 9.74
C VAL A 150 9.86 -0.70 8.57
N LEU A 151 11.03 -0.09 8.82
CA LEU A 151 12.04 0.15 7.78
C LEU A 151 12.44 -1.15 7.08
N SER A 152 12.62 -2.22 7.85
CA SER A 152 13.04 -3.52 7.35
C SER A 152 11.94 -4.19 6.53
N GLU A 153 10.71 -4.28 7.08
CA GLU A 153 9.55 -4.88 6.39
C GLU A 153 9.19 -4.12 5.11
N PHE A 154 9.22 -2.78 5.15
CA PHE A 154 8.94 -1.94 3.98
C PHE A 154 9.97 -2.14 2.85
N LYS A 155 11.27 -2.17 3.19
CA LYS A 155 12.32 -2.43 2.20
C LYS A 155 12.20 -3.82 1.57
N GLU A 156 11.88 -4.84 2.36
CA GLU A 156 11.66 -6.21 1.85
C GLU A 156 10.46 -6.27 0.89
N LEU A 157 9.33 -5.67 1.26
CA LEU A 157 8.12 -5.62 0.42
C LEU A 157 8.35 -4.85 -0.89
N VAL A 158 9.01 -3.69 -0.83
CA VAL A 158 9.34 -2.91 -2.02
C VAL A 158 10.36 -3.63 -2.89
N TRP A 159 11.34 -4.32 -2.32
CA TRP A 159 12.29 -5.15 -3.08
C TRP A 159 11.57 -6.27 -3.85
N MET A 160 10.75 -7.05 -3.13
CA MET A 160 10.04 -8.24 -3.63
C MET A 160 8.94 -7.92 -4.66
N CYS A 161 8.13 -6.89 -4.39
CA CYS A 161 6.89 -6.63 -5.12
C CYS A 161 6.88 -5.30 -5.89
N GLY A 162 7.77 -4.36 -5.56
CA GLY A 162 7.80 -3.02 -6.15
C GLY A 162 8.48 -2.98 -7.53
N GLY A 163 7.90 -2.25 -8.47
CA GLY A 163 8.55 -1.94 -9.74
C GLY A 163 9.51 -0.76 -9.62
N ALA A 164 10.08 -0.31 -10.75
CA ALA A 164 11.09 0.74 -10.77
C ALA A 164 10.57 2.07 -10.20
N ASN A 165 9.31 2.43 -10.50
CA ASN A 165 8.70 3.68 -10.05
C ASN A 165 8.38 3.65 -8.55
N GLU A 166 7.93 2.51 -8.05
CA GLU A 166 7.64 2.30 -6.62
C GLU A 166 8.93 2.27 -5.78
N LYS A 167 9.99 1.64 -6.30
CA LYS A 167 11.34 1.66 -5.70
C LYS A 167 11.90 3.08 -5.61
N HIS A 168 11.79 3.87 -6.68
CA HIS A 168 12.23 5.27 -6.67
C HIS A 168 11.49 6.12 -5.63
N ARG A 169 10.15 5.97 -5.52
CA ARG A 169 9.36 6.67 -4.50
C ARG A 169 9.69 6.21 -3.08
N ALA A 170 9.96 4.92 -2.86
CA ALA A 170 10.43 4.42 -1.56
C ALA A 170 11.75 5.08 -1.14
N ASP A 171 12.73 5.19 -2.05
CA ASP A 171 14.00 5.87 -1.78
C ASP A 171 13.85 7.38 -1.52
N GLN A 172 12.83 8.02 -2.10
CA GLN A 172 12.50 9.42 -1.83
C GLN A 172 11.81 9.59 -0.47
N LEU A 173 10.79 8.77 -0.18
CA LEU A 173 10.04 8.81 1.08
C LEU A 173 10.95 8.54 2.29
N LEU A 174 11.83 7.55 2.20
CA LEU A 174 12.75 7.21 3.30
C LEU A 174 13.74 8.32 3.64
N LYS A 175 14.05 9.23 2.72
CA LYS A 175 14.90 10.43 2.99
C LYS A 175 14.16 11.52 3.75
N CYS A 176 12.83 11.44 3.83
CA CYS A 176 11.97 12.39 4.55
C CYS A 176 11.53 11.89 5.94
N LEU A 177 11.90 10.67 6.32
CA LEU A 177 11.47 10.02 7.56
C LEU A 177 12.63 9.87 8.55
N LEU A 178 12.34 10.07 9.83
CA LEU A 178 13.26 9.76 10.92
C LEU A 178 13.10 8.28 11.30
N VAL A 179 14.19 7.52 11.20
CA VAL A 179 14.23 6.14 11.72
C VAL A 179 14.52 6.19 13.21
N VAL A 180 13.60 5.68 14.01
CA VAL A 180 13.74 5.51 15.47
C VAL A 180 13.92 4.04 15.81
N ARG A 181 14.46 3.77 17.01
CA ARG A 181 14.61 2.39 17.50
C ARG A 181 13.24 1.74 17.71
N ASP A 182 13.21 0.41 17.69
CA ASP A 182 12.04 -0.36 18.14
C ASP A 182 11.83 -0.19 19.66
N SER A 183 11.10 0.87 20.05
CA SER A 183 10.88 1.28 21.45
C SER A 183 9.40 1.25 21.84
N PRO A 184 8.76 0.06 21.91
CA PRO A 184 7.34 -0.03 22.22
C PRO A 184 7.01 0.35 23.68
N SER A 185 5.91 1.06 23.88
CA SER A 185 5.42 1.41 25.21
C SER A 185 5.11 0.17 26.06
N GLU A 186 5.41 0.27 27.37
CA GLU A 186 5.18 -0.81 28.35
C GLU A 186 3.72 -1.30 28.34
N ARG A 187 2.77 -0.36 28.21
CA ARG A 187 1.35 -0.68 28.19
C ARG A 187 0.99 -1.59 27.02
N LEU A 188 1.48 -1.30 25.80
CA LEU A 188 1.13 -2.10 24.63
C LEU A 188 1.95 -3.40 24.57
N ILE A 189 3.23 -3.38 24.94
CA ILE A 189 4.05 -4.59 24.93
C ILE A 189 3.61 -5.61 26.00
N GLY A 190 3.02 -5.14 27.11
CA GLY A 190 2.45 -5.97 28.17
C GLY A 190 1.16 -6.72 27.80
N LEU A 191 0.47 -6.36 26.70
CA LEU A 191 -0.72 -7.11 26.26
C LEU A 191 -0.36 -8.54 25.82
N PRO A 192 -1.24 -9.54 26.01
CA PRO A 192 -0.98 -10.90 25.53
C PRO A 192 -0.75 -10.96 24.02
N THR A 193 0.35 -11.59 23.59
CA THR A 193 0.61 -11.82 22.16
C THR A 193 -0.36 -12.90 21.64
N THR A 194 -1.14 -12.57 20.62
CA THR A 194 -2.12 -13.49 19.99
C THR A 194 -2.10 -13.34 18.46
N ARG A 195 -2.86 -14.16 17.72
CA ARG A 195 -3.04 -13.98 16.27
C ARG A 195 -3.56 -12.58 15.91
N LYS A 196 -4.41 -11.97 16.75
CA LYS A 196 -4.94 -10.61 16.55
C LYS A 196 -3.99 -9.53 17.09
N LEU A 197 -3.30 -9.82 18.19
CA LEU A 197 -2.30 -8.95 18.83
C LEU A 197 -0.88 -9.46 18.54
N ALA A 198 -0.51 -9.51 17.25
CA ALA A 198 0.78 -10.02 16.82
C ALA A 198 1.94 -9.12 17.28
N LEU A 199 3.08 -9.72 17.66
CA LEU A 199 4.22 -9.00 18.23
C LEU A 199 4.73 -7.87 17.32
N LYS A 200 4.81 -8.08 16.00
CA LYS A 200 5.25 -7.04 15.06
C LYS A 200 4.38 -5.78 15.14
N ASN A 201 3.05 -5.94 15.21
CA ASN A 201 2.13 -4.81 15.33
C ASN A 201 2.27 -4.13 16.70
N LYS A 202 2.49 -4.90 17.79
CA LYS A 202 2.78 -4.34 19.12
C LYS A 202 4.06 -3.49 19.13
N ILE A 203 5.09 -3.85 18.34
CA ILE A 203 6.30 -3.03 18.18
C ILE A 203 5.97 -1.71 17.47
N VAL A 204 5.31 -1.76 16.31
CA VAL A 204 5.03 -0.57 15.49
C VAL A 204 4.10 0.43 16.20
N PHE A 205 2.93 -0.05 16.63
CA PHE A 205 1.95 0.80 17.33
C PHE A 205 2.46 1.24 18.71
N GLY A 206 3.24 0.40 19.38
CA GLY A 206 3.81 0.71 20.69
C GLY A 206 4.90 1.77 20.58
N THR A 207 5.65 1.79 19.49
CA THR A 207 6.65 2.83 19.24
C THR A 207 5.96 4.16 18.98
N GLY A 208 4.93 4.20 18.12
CA GLY A 208 4.09 5.40 17.97
C GLY A 208 3.52 5.88 19.31
N ASP A 209 3.00 4.97 20.13
CA ASP A 209 2.48 5.26 21.46
C ASP A 209 3.53 5.84 22.43
N TYR A 210 4.74 5.28 22.45
CA TYR A 210 5.88 5.79 23.24
C TYR A 210 6.26 7.22 22.82
N TRP A 211 6.33 7.48 21.51
CA TRP A 211 6.61 8.79 20.92
C TRP A 211 5.41 9.76 20.99
N ARG A 212 4.26 9.34 21.54
CA ARG A 212 2.98 10.08 21.53
C ARG A 212 2.50 10.47 20.12
N ALA A 213 3.00 9.78 19.11
CA ALA A 213 2.74 10.02 17.70
C ALA A 213 1.53 9.18 17.24
N PRO A 214 0.47 9.78 16.68
CA PRO A 214 -0.60 9.03 16.06
C PRO A 214 -0.06 8.08 15.00
N THR A 215 -0.46 6.80 15.05
CA THR A 215 -0.02 5.80 14.07
C THR A 215 -0.94 5.81 12.87
N LEU A 216 -0.41 6.18 11.70
CA LEU A 216 -1.09 6.10 10.42
C LEU A 216 -1.08 4.65 9.92
N THR A 217 -2.25 4.09 9.64
CA THR A 217 -2.40 2.64 9.38
C THR A 217 -3.67 2.29 8.59
N ALA A 218 -3.64 1.18 7.84
CA ALA A 218 -4.81 0.45 7.35
C ALA A 218 -5.12 -0.82 8.18
N ASN A 219 -4.30 -1.16 9.17
CA ASN A 219 -4.43 -2.35 10.02
C ASN A 219 -5.42 -2.16 11.17
N MET A 220 -6.64 -1.75 10.84
CA MET A 220 -7.70 -1.53 11.82
C MET A 220 -8.16 -2.81 12.53
N ALA A 221 -7.79 -3.99 12.03
CA ALA A 221 -7.97 -5.26 12.73
C ALA A 221 -7.15 -5.31 14.03
N PHE A 222 -5.90 -4.83 14.02
CA PHE A 222 -5.08 -4.71 15.23
C PHE A 222 -5.63 -3.64 16.17
N VAL A 223 -5.98 -2.45 15.65
CA VAL A 223 -6.55 -1.35 16.46
C VAL A 223 -7.80 -1.79 17.22
N ARG A 224 -8.73 -2.48 16.54
CA ARG A 224 -9.93 -3.06 17.18
C ARG A 224 -9.61 -4.16 18.20
N ALA A 225 -8.55 -4.95 17.98
CA ALA A 225 -8.13 -5.97 18.93
C ALA A 225 -7.52 -5.38 20.21
N VAL A 226 -6.82 -4.23 20.11
CA VAL A 226 -6.34 -3.48 21.27
C VAL A 226 -7.50 -2.82 22.03
N ALA A 227 -8.46 -2.22 21.32
CA ALA A 227 -9.68 -1.68 21.93
C ALA A 227 -10.46 -2.72 22.75
N GLN A 228 -10.46 -3.99 22.31
CA GLN A 228 -11.08 -5.11 23.05
C GLN A 228 -10.38 -5.46 24.38
N THR A 229 -9.15 -4.97 24.63
CA THR A 229 -8.49 -5.10 25.94
C THR A 229 -8.74 -3.91 26.87
N GLY A 230 -9.64 -2.99 26.51
CA GLY A 230 -9.89 -1.75 27.24
C GLY A 230 -8.83 -0.65 27.01
N MET A 231 -7.92 -0.84 26.05
CA MET A 231 -6.86 0.11 25.73
C MET A 231 -7.18 0.89 24.45
N SER A 232 -6.98 2.20 24.45
CA SER A 232 -6.99 3.04 23.24
C SER A 232 -5.58 3.40 22.78
N LEU A 233 -5.41 3.50 21.46
CA LEU A 233 -4.22 3.98 20.77
C LEU A 233 -4.59 5.21 19.93
N PHE A 234 -3.68 6.17 19.80
CA PHE A 234 -3.83 7.25 18.85
C PHE A 234 -3.49 6.74 17.45
N THR A 235 -4.49 6.71 16.57
CA THR A 235 -4.35 6.15 15.21
C THR A 235 -5.09 7.02 14.20
N ILE A 236 -4.57 7.06 12.98
CA ILE A 236 -5.21 7.67 11.82
C ILE A 236 -5.44 6.54 10.82
N GLU A 237 -6.68 6.31 10.42
CA GLU A 237 -7.02 5.29 9.44
C GLU A 237 -6.77 5.81 8.02
N HIS A 238 -6.22 4.97 7.15
CA HIS A 238 -6.26 5.18 5.71
C HIS A 238 -6.73 3.93 4.98
N SER A 239 -7.27 4.11 3.77
CA SER A 239 -7.64 2.99 2.91
C SER A 239 -6.39 2.21 2.47
N PRO A 240 -6.44 0.87 2.40
CA PRO A 240 -5.31 0.07 1.94
C PRO A 240 -5.04 0.31 0.45
N ARG A 241 -3.78 0.09 0.05
CA ARG A 241 -3.29 0.12 -1.34
C ARG A 241 -2.19 -0.92 -1.49
N ALA A 242 -2.18 -1.66 -2.59
CA ALA A 242 -1.17 -2.66 -2.91
C ALA A 242 -0.07 -2.05 -3.78
N LEU A 243 1.14 -2.60 -3.72
CA LEU A 243 2.13 -2.34 -4.77
C LEU A 243 1.65 -2.96 -6.09
N THR A 244 1.81 -2.22 -7.18
CA THR A 244 1.42 -2.65 -8.53
C THR A 244 2.53 -3.46 -9.20
N GLY A 245 3.79 -3.17 -8.91
CA GLY A 245 4.95 -3.76 -9.58
C GLY A 245 5.26 -3.09 -10.91
N ASN A 246 5.24 -1.75 -10.99
CA ASN A 246 5.48 -0.96 -12.21
C ASN A 246 6.47 0.22 -12.05
#